data_AF-A0A6I7QNE4-F1
#
_entry.id   AF-A0A6I7QNE4-F1
#
_cell.length_a   1.000
_cell.length_b   1.000
_cell.length_c   1.000
_cell.angle_alpha   90.00
_cell.angle_beta   90.00
_cell.angle_gamma   90.00
#
_symmetry.space_group_name_H-M   'P 1'
#
loop_
_entity.id
_entity.type
_entity.pdbx_description
1 polymer ?
#
loop_
_entity_poly.entity_id
_entity_poly.type
_entity_poly.pdbx_seq_one_letter_code
_entity_poly.pdbx_strand_id
1 'polypeptide(L)'
;MRGHWEAEGDVIVDIEPLKAFLRDALQRSGHEGLLRCKGVVRTQSGWQLLQWTEDGLALESFAPQETSRLEWIATGQSESDRLRRLLTG
;
A
#
# COMPACT_ATOMS: atom_id res chain seq x y z
N MET A 1 -3.60 13.19 -6.57
CA MET A 1 -3.06 13.45 -5.23
C MET A 1 -1.92 12.48 -4.93
N ARG A 2 -0.77 12.98 -4.45
CA ARG A 2 0.34 12.12 -3.99
C ARG A 2 0.28 12.00 -2.48
N GLY A 3 0.45 10.79 -1.97
CA GLY A 3 0.53 10.51 -0.54
C GLY A 3 1.77 9.69 -0.21
N HIS A 4 2.20 9.80 1.04
CA HIS A 4 3.27 8.99 1.60
C HIS A 4 2.92 8.58 3.03
N TRP A 5 3.50 7.47 3.45
CA TRP A 5 3.44 6.96 4.81
C TRP A 5 4.78 6.32 5.17
N GLU A 6 5.17 6.49 6.41
CA GLU A 6 6.39 5.91 6.96
C GLU A 6 6.14 5.51 8.42
N ALA A 7 6.70 4.38 8.82
CA ALA A 7 6.69 3.91 10.18
C ALA A 7 8.01 3.24 10.53
N GLU A 8 8.56 3.60 11.68
CA GLU A 8 9.78 3.00 12.23
C GLU A 8 9.48 1.67 12.93
N GLY A 9 10.38 0.70 12.80
CA GLY A 9 10.37 -0.52 13.61
C GLY A 9 9.29 -1.56 13.24
N ASP A 10 8.81 -2.30 14.27
CA ASP A 10 7.97 -3.51 14.22
C ASP A 10 6.51 -3.28 13.79
N VAL A 11 6.20 -2.20 13.07
CA VAL A 11 4.84 -1.98 12.54
C VAL A 11 4.59 -3.01 11.44
N ILE A 12 3.95 -4.11 11.83
CA ILE A 12 3.54 -5.18 10.93
C ILE A 12 2.29 -4.72 10.20
N VAL A 13 2.43 -4.46 8.90
CA VAL A 13 1.32 -4.17 8.00
C VAL A 13 0.60 -5.47 7.66
N ASP A 14 -0.70 -5.52 7.95
CA ASP A 14 -1.58 -6.57 7.42
C ASP A 14 -1.86 -6.29 5.93
N ILE A 15 -1.41 -7.21 5.08
CA ILE A 15 -1.53 -7.07 3.63
C ILE A 15 -2.93 -7.40 3.13
N GLU A 16 -3.72 -8.21 3.86
CA GLU A 16 -5.04 -8.63 3.37
C GLU A 16 -6.03 -7.45 3.25
N PRO A 17 -6.19 -6.55 4.25
CA PRO A 17 -7.01 -5.34 4.12
C PRO A 17 -6.52 -4.42 3.00
N LEU A 18 -5.20 -4.32 2.84
CA LEU A 18 -4.57 -3.48 1.81
C LEU A 18 -4.87 -4.03 0.41
N LYS A 19 -4.71 -5.33 0.21
CA LYS A 19 -5.03 -6.03 -1.03
C LYS A 19 -6.51 -5.93 -1.38
N ALA A 20 -7.39 -6.09 -0.39
CA ALA A 20 -8.83 -5.95 -0.57
C ALA A 20 -9.19 -4.52 -1.01
N PHE A 21 -8.66 -3.50 -0.33
CA PHE A 21 -8.86 -2.09 -0.67
C PHE A 21 -8.39 -1.77 -2.10
N LEU A 22 -7.18 -2.22 -2.47
CA LEU A 22 -6.62 -1.94 -3.79
C LEU A 22 -7.42 -2.65 -4.90
N ARG A 23 -7.85 -3.89 -4.68
CA ARG A 23 -8.74 -4.61 -5.62
C ARG A 23 -10.09 -3.92 -5.76
N ASP A 24 -10.68 -3.49 -4.65
CA ASP A 24 -11.93 -2.73 -4.63
C ASP A 24 -11.81 -1.39 -5.38
N ALA A 25 -10.64 -0.75 -5.31
CA ALA A 25 -10.35 0.49 -6.02
C ALA A 25 -10.29 0.30 -7.54
N LEU A 26 -9.87 -0.88 -8.04
CA LEU A 26 -9.95 -1.25 -9.46
C LEU A 26 -11.39 -1.49 -9.91
N GLN A 27 -12.16 -2.23 -9.11
CA GLN A 27 -13.49 -2.69 -9.54
C GLN A 27 -14.51 -1.56 -9.57
N ARG A 28 -14.40 -0.59 -8.66
CA ARG A 28 -15.39 0.49 -8.53
C ARG A 28 -15.23 1.61 -9.55
N SER A 29 -14.10 1.67 -10.25
CA SER A 29 -13.80 2.79 -11.16
C SER A 29 -12.80 2.30 -12.19
N GLY A 30 -13.07 2.50 -13.48
CA GLY A 30 -12.10 2.25 -14.54
C GLY A 30 -10.85 3.12 -14.40
N HIS A 31 -9.95 2.77 -13.48
CA HIS A 31 -8.68 3.43 -13.12
C HIS A 31 -8.78 4.73 -12.31
N GLU A 32 -9.86 5.00 -11.58
CA GLU A 32 -10.03 6.29 -10.89
C GLU A 32 -9.86 6.29 -9.36
N GLY A 33 -9.40 5.23 -8.70
CA GLY A 33 -9.22 5.25 -7.23
C GLY A 33 -7.78 5.51 -6.80
N LEU A 34 -6.93 4.53 -7.09
CA LEU A 34 -5.50 4.54 -6.80
C LEU A 34 -4.72 4.19 -8.08
N LEU A 35 -3.95 5.14 -8.58
CA LEU A 35 -3.21 5.02 -9.84
C LEU A 35 -1.91 4.24 -9.65
N ARG A 36 -1.22 4.47 -8.53
CA ARG A 36 0.05 3.82 -8.20
C ARG A 36 0.19 3.68 -6.69
N CYS A 37 0.77 2.58 -6.25
CA CYS A 37 1.20 2.36 -4.87
C CYS A 37 2.51 1.58 -4.93
N LYS A 38 3.55 2.04 -4.23
CA LYS A 38 4.78 1.27 -4.09
C LYS A 38 5.45 1.54 -2.76
N GLY A 39 6.19 0.57 -2.26
CA GLY A 39 6.96 0.79 -1.04
C GLY A 39 7.49 -0.50 -0.46
N VAL A 40 8.26 -0.37 0.60
CA VAL A 40 8.74 -1.52 1.38
C VAL A 40 8.03 -1.52 2.70
N VAL A 41 7.45 -2.65 3.08
CA VAL A 41 6.69 -2.79 4.33
C VAL A 41 7.14 -4.02 5.09
N ARG A 42 7.12 -3.91 6.42
CA ARG A 42 7.25 -5.06 7.31
C ARG A 42 5.91 -5.78 7.37
N THR A 43 5.88 -7.06 7.04
CA THR A 43 4.71 -7.94 7.14
C THR A 43 5.02 -9.11 8.05
N GLN A 44 4.02 -9.97 8.33
CA GLN A 44 4.23 -11.19 9.12
C GLN A 44 5.24 -12.15 8.46
N SER A 45 5.36 -12.10 7.12
CA SER A 45 6.24 -12.97 6.34
C SER A 45 7.66 -12.44 6.20
N GLY A 46 7.92 -11.20 6.64
CA GLY A 46 9.22 -10.55 6.50
C GLY A 46 9.12 -9.15 5.94
N TRP A 47 10.23 -8.66 5.41
CA TRP A 47 10.25 -7.39 4.66
C TRP A 47 9.82 -7.67 3.22
N GLN A 48 8.85 -6.91 2.73
CA GLN A 48 8.30 -7.10 1.40
C GLN A 48 8.26 -5.79 0.63
N LEU A 49 8.69 -5.85 -0.63
CA LEU A 49 8.44 -4.82 -1.63
C LEU A 49 7.00 -5.01 -2.11
N LEU A 50 6.20 -3.98 -1.88
CA LEU A 50 4.84 -3.87 -2.34
C LEU A 50 4.82 -2.98 -3.57
N GLN A 51 4.21 -3.47 -4.65
CA GLN A 51 4.00 -2.69 -5.85
C GLN A 51 2.61 -2.95 -6.43
N TRP A 52 1.94 -1.87 -6.79
CA TRP A 52 0.69 -1.91 -7.53
C TRP A 52 0.96 -1.96 -9.03
N THR A 53 0.37 -2.95 -9.71
CA THR A 53 0.44 -3.17 -11.15
C THR A 53 -0.97 -3.21 -11.75
N GLU A 54 -1.04 -3.29 -13.08
CA GLU A 54 -2.31 -3.44 -13.82
C GLU A 54 -3.05 -4.73 -13.45
N ASP A 55 -2.30 -5.77 -13.03
CA ASP A 55 -2.82 -7.07 -12.59
C ASP A 55 -3.16 -7.13 -11.09
N GLY A 56 -2.90 -6.05 -10.36
CA GLY A 56 -3.20 -5.91 -8.94
C GLY A 56 -1.95 -5.75 -8.06
N LEU A 57 -2.01 -6.29 -6.84
CA LEU A 57 -0.96 -6.12 -5.84
C LEU A 57 0.14 -7.19 -6.03
N ALA A 58 1.34 -6.74 -6.42
CA ALA A 58 2.55 -7.55 -6.40
C ALA A 58 3.27 -7.41 -5.06
N LEU A 59 3.75 -8.54 -4.54
CA LEU A 59 4.52 -8.63 -3.30
C LEU A 59 5.75 -9.47 -3.55
N GLU A 60 6.92 -8.90 -3.28
CA GLU A 60 8.20 -9.57 -3.42
C GLU A 60 8.95 -9.50 -2.10
N SER A 61 9.64 -10.58 -1.73
CA SER A 61 10.53 -10.55 -0.57
C SER A 61 11.63 -9.53 -0.80
N PHE A 62 11.91 -8.71 0.21
CA PHE A 62 12.90 -7.64 0.14
C PHE A 62 13.91 -7.75 1.29
N ALA A 63 15.07 -7.12 1.10
CA ALA A 63 16.08 -7.06 2.14
C ALA A 63 15.53 -6.38 3.39
N PRO A 64 15.96 -6.80 4.61
CA PRO A 64 15.55 -6.13 5.83
C PRO A 64 15.82 -4.63 5.81
N GLN A 65 14.86 -3.86 6.33
CA GLN A 65 14.95 -2.41 6.50
C GLN A 65 14.73 -2.06 7.97
N GLU A 66 14.91 -0.79 8.31
CA GLU A 66 14.59 -0.25 9.64
C GLU A 66 13.20 0.41 9.66
N THR A 67 12.72 0.85 8.49
CA THR A 67 11.47 1.57 8.34
C THR A 67 10.61 0.99 7.23
N SER A 68 9.31 0.89 7.51
CA SER A 68 8.31 0.68 6.46
C SER A 68 8.02 2.01 5.81
N ARG A 69 8.05 2.07 4.47
CA ARG A 69 7.73 3.26 3.69
C ARG A 69 6.85 2.90 2.52
N LEU A 70 5.77 3.66 2.33
CA LEU A 70 4.84 3.51 1.22
C LEU A 70 4.56 4.87 0.57
N GLU A 71 4.53 4.89 -0.75
CA GLU A 71 4.17 6.05 -1.56
C GLU A 71 3.04 5.67 -2.51
N TRP A 72 2.11 6.60 -2.74
CA TRP A 72 1.00 6.37 -3.66
C TRP A 72 0.56 7.62 -4.41
N ILE A 73 -0.19 7.36 -5.47
CA ILE A 73 -0.91 8.36 -6.26
C ILE A 73 -2.37 7.92 -6.30
N ALA A 74 -3.26 8.75 -5.76
CA ALA A 74 -4.71 8.59 -5.81
C ALA A 74 -5.33 9.70 -6.64
N THR A 75 -6.53 9.51 -7.18
CA THR A 75 -7.25 10.58 -7.91
C THR A 75 -7.83 11.63 -6.95
N GLY A 76 -8.20 11.24 -5.73
CA GLY A 76 -8.84 12.09 -4.73
C GLY A 76 -8.32 11.89 -3.30
N GLN A 77 -8.72 12.80 -2.42
CA GLN A 77 -8.35 12.80 -0.99
C GLN A 77 -8.94 11.61 -0.23
N SER A 78 -10.19 11.22 -0.54
CA SER A 78 -10.89 10.14 0.15
C SER A 78 -10.13 8.80 0.08
N GLU A 79 -9.63 8.43 -1.10
CA GLU A 79 -8.87 7.19 -1.29
C GLU A 79 -7.49 7.26 -0.61
N SER A 80 -6.87 8.45 -0.63
CA SER A 80 -5.63 8.67 0.11
C SER A 80 -5.82 8.52 1.63
N ASP A 81 -6.93 9.04 2.17
CA ASP A 81 -7.24 8.96 3.59
C ASP A 81 -7.59 7.53 4.00
N ARG A 82 -8.34 6.81 3.16
CA ARG A 82 -8.67 5.38 3.38
C ARG A 82 -7.40 4.52 3.40
N LEU A 83 -6.51 4.70 2.42
CA LEU A 83 -5.24 3.99 2.38
C LEU A 83 -4.39 4.30 3.63
N ARG A 84 -4.30 5.58 4.02
CA ARG A 84 -3.54 5.96 5.21
C ARG A 84 -4.07 5.29 6.48
N ARG A 85 -5.40 5.20 6.66
CA ARG A 85 -6.01 4.50 7.81
C ARG A 85 -5.63 3.01 7.86
N LEU A 86 -5.63 2.33 6.70
CA LEU A 86 -5.24 0.92 6.64
C LEU A 86 -3.77 0.69 7.05
N LEU A 87 -2.90 1.68 6.82
CA LEU A 87 -1.48 1.59 7.15
C LEU A 87 -1.18 1.97 8.60
N THR A 88 -2.03 2.78 9.25
CA THR A 88 -1.80 3.26 10.62
C THR A 88 -2.52 2.47 11.71
N GLY A 89 -3.50 1.63 11.35
CA GLY A 89 -4.42 1.00 12.31
C GLY A 89 -5.56 1.93 12.70
#